data_AF-A0A0N4XFM3-F1
#
_entry.id   AF-A0A0N4XFM3-F1
#
_cell.length_a   1.000
_cell.length_b   1.000
_cell.length_c   1.000
_cell.angle_alpha   90.00
_cell.angle_beta   90.00
_cell.angle_gamma   90.00
#
_symmetry.space_group_name_H-M   'P 1'
#
loop_
_entity.id
_entity.type
_entity.pdbx_description
1 polymer ?
#
loop_
_entity_poly.entity_id
_entity_poly.type
_entity_poly.pdbx_seq_one_letter_code
_entity_poly.pdbx_strand_id
1 'polypeptide(L)'
;MDTEQMEFADICHHYLGRAGSLTAFVFSLLILVGAVLAYWVLMSNFVYFSGVLLYVYCHVDNTFSSHSDEDDPTLIFGFKFDEIWKLQLTVPICLAIVVFPLLNFKSPTFFTKFNMLGTISVVYLLCFNASRVAECGINMDFTNKTSTHFVHSASWNFPALTGMLTMSYFIHNCLLTMLRNQRNPENNIGIRYNQSEHS
;
A
#
# COMPACT_ATOMS: atom_id res chain seq x y z
N MET A 1 -26.77 5.65 -27.18
CA MET A 1 -25.44 5.46 -26.57
C MET A 1 -25.41 4.04 -26.09
N ASP A 2 -24.55 3.22 -26.65
CA ASP A 2 -24.40 1.84 -26.20
C ASP A 2 -23.93 1.86 -24.74
N THR A 3 -24.78 1.36 -23.84
CA THR A 3 -24.57 1.35 -22.38
C THR A 3 -23.39 0.46 -21.95
N GLU A 4 -22.73 -0.18 -22.91
CA GLU A 4 -21.71 -1.23 -22.73
C GLU A 4 -20.37 -0.71 -22.16
N GLN A 5 -20.08 0.60 -22.18
CA GLN A 5 -18.80 1.13 -21.67
C GLN A 5 -18.93 2.44 -20.89
N MET A 6 -20.04 2.68 -20.19
CA MET A 6 -20.16 3.94 -19.44
C MET A 6 -19.26 3.88 -18.19
N GLU A 7 -18.11 4.54 -18.21
CA GLU A 7 -17.19 4.63 -17.07
C GLU A 7 -17.57 5.78 -16.13
N PHE A 8 -16.98 5.83 -14.92
CA PHE A 8 -17.24 6.92 -13.97
C PHE A 8 -16.97 8.31 -14.59
N ALA A 9 -15.94 8.42 -15.44
CA ALA A 9 -15.62 9.65 -16.15
C ALA A 9 -16.70 10.08 -17.16
N ASP A 10 -17.42 9.13 -17.77
CA ASP A 10 -18.52 9.41 -18.71
C ASP A 10 -19.76 9.92 -17.98
N ILE A 11 -20.01 9.40 -16.78
CA ILE A 11 -21.08 9.91 -15.89
C ILE A 11 -20.77 11.35 -15.48
N CYS A 12 -19.51 11.63 -15.11
CA CYS A 12 -19.07 12.99 -14.82
C CYS A 12 -19.18 13.90 -16.04
N HIS A 13 -18.89 13.41 -17.25
CA HIS A 13 -19.07 14.17 -18.48
C HIS A 13 -20.54 14.50 -18.74
N HIS A 14 -21.45 13.56 -18.50
CA HIS A 14 -22.88 13.75 -18.73
C HIS A 14 -23.49 14.77 -17.76
N TYR A 15 -23.13 14.73 -16.47
CA TYR A 15 -23.73 15.59 -15.44
C TYR A 15 -23.01 16.94 -15.23
N LEU A 16 -21.68 16.98 -15.29
CA LEU A 16 -20.88 18.19 -15.04
C LEU A 16 -20.33 18.82 -16.33
N GLY A 17 -20.59 18.21 -17.49
CA GLY A 17 -20.06 18.65 -18.77
C GLY A 17 -18.57 18.38 -18.93
N ARG A 18 -17.95 19.09 -19.88
CA ARG A 18 -16.56 18.86 -20.31
C ARG A 18 -15.52 19.11 -19.22
N ALA A 19 -15.79 20.04 -18.29
CA ALA A 19 -14.89 20.33 -17.17
C ALA A 19 -14.87 19.19 -16.13
N GLY A 20 -16.03 18.58 -15.85
CA GLY A 20 -16.15 17.50 -14.87
C GLY A 20 -15.40 16.23 -15.28
N SER A 21 -15.45 15.89 -16.57
CA SER A 21 -14.71 14.76 -17.12
C SER A 21 -13.19 14.97 -16.99
N LEU A 22 -12.70 16.17 -17.30
CA LEU A 22 -11.27 16.51 -17.17
C LEU A 22 -10.82 16.42 -15.70
N THR A 23 -11.60 16.97 -14.77
CA THR A 23 -11.25 16.92 -13.34
C THR A 23 -11.24 15.49 -12.80
N ALA A 24 -12.20 14.66 -13.21
CA ALA A 24 -12.26 13.25 -12.80
C ALA A 24 -11.04 12.47 -13.31
N PHE A 25 -10.64 12.73 -14.57
CA PHE A 25 -9.46 12.12 -15.17
C PHE A 25 -8.17 12.51 -14.43
N VAL A 26 -7.95 13.81 -14.19
CA VAL A 26 -6.76 14.31 -13.48
C VAL A 26 -6.71 13.77 -12.04
N PHE A 27 -7.83 13.75 -11.33
CA PHE A 27 -7.90 13.22 -9.97
C PHE A 27 -7.58 11.72 -9.92
N SER A 28 -8.10 10.94 -10.86
CA SER A 28 -7.76 9.52 -11.01
C SER A 28 -6.26 9.31 -11.21
N LEU A 29 -5.65 10.10 -12.09
CA LEU A 29 -4.21 10.03 -12.38
C LEU A 29 -3.37 10.40 -11.15
N LEU A 30 -3.74 11.45 -10.42
CA LEU A 30 -3.04 11.86 -9.19
C LEU A 30 -3.05 10.75 -8.13
N ILE A 31 -4.19 10.09 -7.95
CA ILE A 31 -4.29 8.99 -6.99
C ILE A 31 -3.46 7.79 -7.45
N LEU A 32 -3.49 7.45 -8.74
CA LEU A 32 -2.66 6.39 -9.28
C LEU A 32 -1.16 6.66 -9.05
N VAL A 33 -0.68 7.86 -9.36
CA VAL A 33 0.72 8.26 -9.12
C VAL A 33 1.05 8.21 -7.63
N GLY A 34 0.16 8.73 -6.78
CA GLY A 34 0.33 8.69 -5.33
C GLY A 34 0.44 7.26 -4.78
N ALA A 35 -0.41 6.34 -5.26
CA ALA A 35 -0.37 4.93 -4.87
C ALA A 35 0.93 4.25 -5.32
N VAL A 36 1.40 4.52 -6.53
CA VAL A 36 2.68 3.99 -7.05
C VAL A 36 3.86 4.51 -6.23
N LEU A 37 3.87 5.80 -5.87
CA LEU A 37 4.92 6.39 -5.03
C LEU A 37 4.90 5.81 -3.60
N ALA A 38 3.72 5.66 -3.00
CA ALA A 38 3.59 5.05 -1.68
C ALA A 38 4.07 3.59 -1.69
N TYR A 39 3.69 2.82 -2.71
CA TYR A 39 4.17 1.45 -2.92
C TYR A 39 5.69 1.41 -3.04
N TRP A 40 6.28 2.30 -3.83
CA TRP A 40 7.72 2.41 -4.00
C TRP A 40 8.47 2.66 -2.68
N VAL A 41 7.98 3.62 -1.89
CA VAL A 41 8.56 3.96 -0.58
C VAL A 41 8.44 2.78 0.39
N LEU A 42 7.27 2.15 0.46
CA LEU A 42 7.04 1.01 1.35
C LEU A 42 7.90 -0.20 0.97
N MET A 43 7.99 -0.53 -0.32
CA MET A 43 8.82 -1.65 -0.78
C MET A 43 10.30 -1.38 -0.53
N SER A 44 10.78 -0.16 -0.75
CA SER A 44 12.17 0.21 -0.45
C SER A 44 12.49 0.08 1.04
N ASN A 45 11.59 0.55 1.91
CA ASN A 45 11.72 0.38 3.36
C ASN A 45 11.71 -1.10 3.76
N PHE A 46 10.80 -1.89 3.22
CA PHE A 46 10.69 -3.32 3.53
C PHE A 46 11.97 -4.09 3.13
N VAL A 47 12.47 -3.87 1.91
CA VAL A 47 13.71 -4.50 1.44
C VAL A 47 14.91 -4.05 2.29
N TYR A 48 14.98 -2.77 2.63
CA TYR A 48 16.04 -2.25 3.48
C TYR A 48 16.07 -2.95 4.85
N PHE A 49 14.96 -2.94 5.58
CA PHE A 49 14.87 -3.58 6.90
C PHE A 49 15.06 -5.09 6.83
N SER A 50 14.56 -5.75 5.78
CA SER A 50 14.79 -7.17 5.55
C SER A 50 16.27 -7.48 5.34
N GLY A 51 16.98 -6.65 4.56
CA GLY A 51 18.44 -6.80 4.35
C GLY A 51 19.24 -6.58 5.63
N VAL A 52 18.88 -5.58 6.45
CA VAL A 52 19.51 -5.33 7.75
C VAL A 52 19.28 -6.50 8.71
N LEU A 53 18.06 -7.04 8.78
CA LEU A 53 17.76 -8.22 9.60
C LEU A 53 18.58 -9.44 9.18
N LEU A 54 18.70 -9.68 7.87
CA LEU A 54 19.48 -10.79 7.34
C LEU A 54 20.98 -10.60 7.64
N TYR A 55 21.50 -9.38 7.49
CA TYR A 55 22.88 -9.07 7.86
C TYR A 55 23.16 -9.34 9.34
N VAL A 56 22.29 -8.87 10.24
CA VAL A 56 22.43 -9.11 11.69
C VAL A 56 22.36 -10.61 12.00
N TYR A 57 21.43 -11.34 11.38
CA TYR A 57 21.30 -12.78 11.59
C TYR A 57 22.55 -13.55 11.14
N CYS A 58 23.05 -13.29 9.94
CA CYS A 58 24.27 -13.91 9.44
C CYS A 58 25.51 -13.53 10.27
N HIS A 59 25.61 -12.28 10.72
CA HIS A 59 26.73 -11.85 11.55
C HIS A 59 26.75 -12.58 12.90
N VAL A 60 25.59 -12.72 13.55
CA VAL A 60 25.45 -13.47 14.81
C VAL A 60 25.85 -14.94 14.64
N ASP A 61 25.40 -15.62 13.59
CA ASP A 61 25.77 -17.03 13.33
C ASP A 61 27.28 -17.21 13.10
N ASN A 62 27.93 -16.26 12.42
CA ASN A 62 29.38 -16.29 12.18
C ASN A 62 30.18 -16.09 13.47
N THR A 63 29.72 -15.22 14.38
CA THR A 63 30.36 -15.02 15.69
C THR A 63 30.26 -16.24 16.60
N PHE A 64 29.16 -17.01 16.53
CA PHE A 64 29.05 -18.27 17.27
C PHE A 64 29.91 -19.40 16.68
N SER A 65 30.20 -19.35 15.37
CA SER A 65 30.96 -20.38 14.67
C SER A 65 32.48 -20.16 14.71
N SER A 66 32.92 -18.93 14.97
CA SER A 66 34.34 -18.54 14.96
C SER A 66 34.81 -18.17 16.36
N HIS A 67 35.08 -19.19 17.18
CA HIS A 67 35.96 -19.04 18.34
C HIS A 67 37.41 -19.08 17.85
N SER A 68 37.82 -18.10 17.05
CA SER A 68 39.19 -17.92 16.57
C SER A 68 39.36 -16.44 16.30
N ASP A 69 40.16 -15.79 17.14
CA ASP A 69 40.55 -14.39 17.05
C ASP A 69 41.06 -14.06 15.64
N GLU A 70 40.32 -13.22 14.91
CA GLU A 70 40.86 -12.24 13.94
C GLU A 70 39.73 -11.28 13.54
N ASP A 71 39.90 -10.00 13.90
CA ASP A 71 38.98 -8.89 13.64
C ASP A 71 38.94 -8.53 12.14
N ASP A 72 38.38 -9.40 11.30
CA ASP A 72 38.08 -9.03 9.92
C ASP A 72 36.59 -8.68 9.78
N PRO A 73 36.23 -7.41 9.52
CA PRO A 73 34.85 -7.05 9.25
C PRO A 73 34.41 -7.80 8.00
N THR A 74 33.33 -8.56 8.08
CA THR A 74 32.77 -9.35 6.96
C THR A 74 32.56 -8.47 5.74
N LEU A 75 33.52 -8.50 4.80
CA LEU A 75 33.50 -7.76 3.56
C LEU A 75 32.62 -8.50 2.55
N ILE A 76 31.45 -7.96 2.23
CA ILE A 76 30.69 -8.41 1.06
C ILE A 76 31.35 -7.77 -0.17
N PHE A 77 32.07 -8.57 -0.97
CA PHE A 77 32.83 -8.11 -2.14
C PHE A 77 33.87 -7.00 -1.85
N GLY A 78 34.47 -6.99 -0.65
CA GLY A 78 35.52 -6.00 -0.31
C GLY A 78 35.03 -4.67 0.24
N PHE A 79 33.73 -4.49 0.45
CA PHE A 79 33.13 -3.22 0.91
C PHE A 79 32.32 -3.39 2.20
N LYS A 80 32.20 -2.30 2.98
CA LYS A 80 31.39 -2.26 4.21
C LYS A 80 29.90 -2.29 3.87
N PHE A 81 29.14 -3.14 4.55
CA PHE A 81 27.69 -3.28 4.37
C PHE A 81 26.95 -1.94 4.53
N ASP A 82 27.32 -1.14 5.53
CA ASP A 82 26.74 0.20 5.77
C ASP A 82 26.96 1.20 4.63
N GLU A 83 28.00 0.98 3.82
CA GLU A 83 28.33 1.87 2.70
C GLU A 83 27.54 1.48 1.45
N ILE A 84 27.31 0.17 1.23
CA ILE A 84 26.56 -0.36 0.09
C ILE A 84 25.06 -0.27 0.34
N TRP A 85 24.57 -0.68 1.52
CA TRP A 85 23.15 -0.88 1.80
C TRP A 85 22.46 0.38 2.31
N LYS A 86 22.39 1.42 1.46
CA LYS A 86 21.76 2.70 1.82
C LYS A 86 20.27 2.74 1.45
N LEU A 87 19.43 3.12 2.42
CA LEU A 87 17.97 3.27 2.26
C LEU A 87 17.59 4.27 1.16
N GLN A 88 18.36 5.35 1.01
CA GLN A 88 18.00 6.49 0.16
C GLN A 88 18.43 6.33 -1.31
N LEU A 89 19.24 5.33 -1.66
CA LEU A 89 19.82 5.24 -3.01
C LEU A 89 19.97 3.81 -3.51
N THR A 90 20.84 3.01 -2.90
CA THR A 90 21.16 1.67 -3.42
C THR A 90 19.94 0.74 -3.38
N VAL A 91 19.20 0.72 -2.27
CA VAL A 91 18.04 -0.17 -2.12
C VAL A 91 16.93 0.13 -3.14
N PRO A 92 16.48 1.40 -3.30
CA PRO A 92 15.53 1.75 -4.35
C PRO A 92 16.03 1.44 -5.77
N ILE A 93 17.33 1.65 -6.07
CA ILE A 93 17.89 1.36 -7.40
C ILE A 93 17.90 -0.15 -7.69
N CYS A 94 18.34 -0.96 -6.72
CA CYS A 94 18.28 -2.42 -6.83
C CYS A 94 16.83 -2.89 -7.04
N LEU A 95 15.88 -2.32 -6.28
CA LEU A 95 14.46 -2.60 -6.46
C LEU A 95 13.98 -2.21 -7.87
N ALA A 96 14.38 -1.07 -8.43
CA ALA A 96 14.06 -0.67 -9.81
C ALA A 96 14.56 -1.70 -10.84
N ILE A 97 15.80 -2.15 -10.69
CA ILE A 97 16.42 -3.13 -11.59
C ILE A 97 15.66 -4.46 -11.57
N VAL A 98 15.11 -4.86 -10.41
CA VAL A 98 14.29 -6.07 -10.29
C VAL A 98 12.87 -5.84 -10.81
N VAL A 99 12.24 -4.72 -10.47
CA VAL A 99 10.85 -4.42 -10.88
C VAL A 99 10.75 -4.20 -12.38
N PHE A 100 11.77 -3.62 -13.03
CA PHE A 100 11.76 -3.33 -14.46
C PHE A 100 11.51 -4.57 -15.35
N PRO A 101 12.26 -5.69 -15.25
CA PRO A 101 11.96 -6.89 -16.04
C PRO A 101 10.61 -7.49 -15.67
N LEU A 102 10.17 -7.40 -14.41
CA LEU A 102 8.85 -7.85 -13.98
C LEU A 102 7.72 -7.07 -14.68
N LEU A 103 7.87 -5.75 -14.84
CA LEU A 103 6.91 -4.90 -15.56
C LEU A 103 6.87 -5.18 -17.07
N ASN A 104 7.96 -5.66 -17.64
CA ASN A 104 8.06 -5.96 -19.08
C ASN A 104 7.52 -7.34 -19.48
N PHE A 105 6.94 -8.11 -18.55
CA PHE A 105 6.33 -9.39 -18.89
C PHE A 105 5.09 -9.21 -19.78
N LYS A 106 5.09 -9.93 -20.91
CA LYS A 106 4.06 -9.89 -21.95
C LYS A 106 2.65 -10.26 -21.46
N SER A 107 2.54 -10.94 -20.32
CA SER A 107 1.26 -11.29 -19.72
C SER A 107 1.16 -10.77 -18.28
N PRO A 108 0.16 -9.93 -17.96
CA PRO A 108 -0.09 -9.46 -16.60
C PRO A 108 -0.67 -10.57 -15.69
N THR A 109 -1.03 -11.74 -16.23
CA THR A 109 -1.62 -12.86 -15.49
C THR A 109 -0.68 -13.44 -14.43
N PHE A 110 0.63 -13.19 -14.51
CA PHE A 110 1.55 -13.51 -13.43
C PHE A 110 1.25 -12.71 -12.16
N PHE A 111 0.94 -11.42 -12.29
CA PHE A 111 0.65 -10.53 -11.16
C PHE A 111 -0.68 -10.83 -10.48
N THR A 112 -1.70 -11.29 -11.23
CA THR A 112 -2.99 -11.63 -10.64
C THR A 112 -2.93 -12.86 -9.73
N LYS A 113 -1.96 -13.77 -9.96
CA LYS A 113 -1.71 -14.90 -9.05
C LYS A 113 -1.20 -14.45 -7.67
N PHE A 114 -0.53 -13.30 -7.58
CA PHE A 114 -0.07 -12.74 -6.31
C PHE A 114 -1.17 -12.07 -5.47
N ASN A 115 -2.41 -12.02 -5.96
CA ASN A 115 -3.53 -11.50 -5.17
C ASN A 115 -3.69 -12.26 -3.83
N MET A 116 -3.39 -13.57 -3.82
CA MET A 116 -3.41 -14.37 -2.59
C MET A 116 -2.35 -13.92 -1.56
N LEU A 117 -1.17 -13.46 -2.01
CA LEU A 117 -0.13 -12.94 -1.11
C LEU A 117 -0.59 -11.64 -0.44
N GLY A 118 -1.33 -10.81 -1.16
CA GLY A 118 -1.96 -9.61 -0.60
C GLY A 118 -2.90 -9.98 0.55
N THR A 119 -3.80 -10.94 0.34
CA THR A 119 -4.72 -11.42 1.39
C THR A 119 -3.96 -11.99 2.60
N ILE A 120 -2.95 -12.84 2.37
CA ILE A 120 -2.13 -13.41 3.45
C ILE A 120 -1.42 -12.29 4.23
N SER A 121 -0.87 -11.29 3.53
CA SER A 121 -0.20 -10.14 4.17
C SER A 121 -1.14 -9.33 5.05
N VAL A 122 -2.37 -9.08 4.62
CA VAL A 122 -3.36 -8.33 5.42
C VAL A 122 -3.75 -9.11 6.66
N VAL A 123 -4.02 -10.42 6.52
CA VAL A 123 -4.34 -11.29 7.66
C VAL A 123 -3.19 -11.32 8.66
N TYR A 124 -1.94 -11.49 8.18
CA TYR A 124 -0.76 -11.46 9.04
C TYR A 124 -0.64 -10.14 9.81
N LEU A 125 -0.77 -9.00 9.13
CA LEU A 125 -0.68 -7.69 9.78
C LEU A 125 -1.78 -7.50 10.84
N LEU A 126 -3.02 -7.92 10.56
CA LEU A 126 -4.11 -7.82 11.53
C LEU A 126 -3.82 -8.69 12.77
N CYS A 127 -3.40 -9.94 12.58
CA CYS A 127 -3.03 -10.83 13.67
C CYS A 127 -1.87 -10.26 14.48
N PHE A 128 -0.79 -9.82 13.82
CA PHE A 128 0.39 -9.24 14.47
C PHE A 128 0.04 -8.01 15.32
N ASN A 129 -0.75 -7.09 14.76
CA ASN A 129 -1.18 -5.91 15.51
C ASN A 129 -2.07 -6.29 16.70
N ALA A 130 -2.96 -7.28 16.55
CA ALA A 130 -3.76 -7.78 17.67
C ALA A 130 -2.90 -8.40 18.77
N SER A 131 -1.88 -9.19 18.41
CA SER A 131 -0.90 -9.75 19.36
C SER A 131 -0.18 -8.63 20.13
N ARG A 132 0.28 -7.59 19.42
CA ARG A 132 0.96 -6.46 20.05
C ARG A 132 0.07 -5.65 20.97
N VAL A 133 -1.20 -5.47 20.62
CA VAL A 133 -2.18 -4.82 21.52
C VAL A 133 -2.42 -5.67 22.77
N ALA A 134 -2.48 -7.00 22.64
CA ALA A 134 -2.67 -7.90 23.77
C ALA A 134 -1.47 -7.90 24.74
N GLU A 135 -0.24 -7.84 24.21
CA GLU A 135 1.00 -7.76 25.02
C GLU A 135 1.19 -6.39 25.68
N CYS A 136 0.97 -5.30 24.94
CA CYS A 136 1.23 -3.94 25.42
C CYS A 136 0.09 -3.38 26.30
N GLY A 137 -1.09 -4.00 26.26
CA GLY A 137 -2.29 -3.50 26.94
C GLY A 137 -2.84 -2.20 26.34
N ILE A 138 -4.03 -1.80 26.79
CA ILE A 138 -4.67 -0.55 26.35
C ILE A 138 -4.37 0.55 27.38
N ASN A 139 -3.39 1.40 27.06
CA ASN A 139 -3.05 2.57 27.89
C ASN A 139 -3.83 3.81 27.42
N MET A 140 -5.08 3.96 27.87
CA MET A 140 -5.94 5.12 27.56
C MET A 140 -6.31 5.87 28.85
N ASP A 141 -5.74 7.06 29.08
CA ASP A 141 -6.16 7.99 30.14
C ASP A 141 -6.67 9.29 29.52
N PHE A 142 -7.98 9.54 29.67
CA PHE A 142 -8.67 10.71 29.10
C PHE A 142 -8.81 11.87 30.09
N THR A 143 -8.36 11.70 31.34
CA THR A 143 -8.75 12.59 32.45
C THR A 143 -7.60 13.49 32.90
N ASN A 144 -6.35 13.07 32.69
CA ASN A 144 -5.17 13.77 33.21
C ASN A 144 -4.54 14.74 32.19
N LYS A 145 -5.04 15.99 32.17
CA LYS A 145 -4.55 17.09 31.33
C LYS A 145 -3.12 17.58 31.63
N THR A 146 -2.49 17.05 32.69
CA THR A 146 -1.15 17.43 33.18
C THR A 146 -0.07 16.41 32.84
N SER A 147 -0.42 15.28 32.22
CA SER A 147 0.57 14.26 31.83
C SER A 147 1.27 14.64 30.52
N THR A 148 2.58 14.41 30.42
CA THR A 148 3.39 14.66 29.22
C THR A 148 3.00 13.77 28.01
N HIS A 149 2.17 12.74 28.26
CA HIS A 149 1.66 11.82 27.26
C HIS A 149 0.20 12.08 26.88
N PHE A 150 -0.39 13.20 27.36
CA PHE A 150 -1.75 13.57 27.03
C PHE A 150 -1.86 14.11 25.59
N VAL A 151 -2.62 13.41 24.76
CA VAL A 151 -3.00 13.88 23.41
C VAL A 151 -4.40 14.48 23.50
N HIS A 152 -4.59 15.68 22.96
CA HIS A 152 -5.90 16.32 22.94
C HIS A 152 -6.89 15.48 22.12
N SER A 153 -8.07 15.19 22.68
CA SER A 153 -9.13 14.42 22.01
C SER A 153 -9.64 15.07 20.72
N ALA A 154 -9.49 16.40 20.58
CA ALA A 154 -9.73 17.15 19.36
C ALA A 154 -8.47 17.94 19.00
N SER A 155 -7.95 17.73 17.80
CA SER A 155 -6.78 18.44 17.28
C SER A 155 -7.07 19.04 15.90
N TRP A 156 -6.41 20.14 15.59
CA TRP A 156 -6.49 20.77 14.27
C TRP A 156 -5.84 19.94 13.14
N ASN A 157 -5.18 18.84 13.49
CA ASN A 157 -4.64 17.87 12.53
C ASN A 157 -5.70 16.91 11.99
N PHE A 158 -6.98 17.07 12.38
CA PHE A 158 -8.08 16.26 11.85
C PHE A 158 -8.15 16.19 10.31
N PRO A 159 -7.83 17.25 9.52
CA PRO A 159 -7.90 17.17 8.07
C PRO A 159 -6.92 16.15 7.48
N ALA A 160 -5.76 15.94 8.13
CA ALA A 160 -4.81 14.93 7.69
C ALA A 160 -5.37 13.51 7.88
N LEU A 161 -6.05 13.26 9.00
CA LEU A 161 -6.74 11.99 9.24
C LEU A 161 -7.88 11.77 8.24
N THR A 162 -8.69 12.80 7.98
CA THR A 162 -9.76 12.75 6.97
C THR A 162 -9.19 12.41 5.60
N GLY A 163 -8.09 13.06 5.19
CA GLY A 163 -7.43 12.77 3.92
C GLY A 163 -6.92 11.33 3.80
N MET A 164 -6.27 10.81 4.84
CA MET A 164 -5.85 9.39 4.87
C MET A 164 -7.04 8.43 4.76
N LEU A 165 -8.14 8.74 5.44
CA LEU A 165 -9.35 7.94 5.41
C LEU A 165 -10.05 8.01 4.04
N THR A 166 -10.07 9.17 3.39
CA THR A 166 -10.58 9.30 2.01
C THR A 166 -9.78 8.43 1.04
N MET A 167 -8.45 8.38 1.18
CA MET A 167 -7.62 7.49 0.36
C MET A 167 -7.84 6.01 0.67
N SER A 168 -8.08 5.62 1.93
CA SER A 168 -8.31 4.22 2.29
C SER A 168 -9.60 3.64 1.72
N TYR A 169 -10.63 4.48 1.50
CA TYR A 169 -11.92 4.08 0.91
C TYR A 169 -12.00 4.36 -0.60
N PHE A 170 -10.87 4.62 -1.26
CA PHE A 170 -10.84 4.97 -2.66
C PHE A 170 -11.04 3.75 -3.57
N ILE A 171 -12.30 3.44 -3.87
CA ILE A 171 -12.67 2.41 -4.87
C ILE A 171 -13.60 2.96 -5.96
N HIS A 172 -13.95 4.24 -5.87
CA HIS A 172 -14.99 4.87 -6.67
C HIS A 172 -14.76 4.74 -8.19
N ASN A 173 -13.51 4.80 -8.64
CA ASN A 173 -13.17 4.75 -10.07
C ASN A 173 -13.33 3.36 -10.70
N CYS A 174 -13.22 2.29 -9.92
CA CYS A 174 -13.37 0.91 -10.43
C CYS A 174 -14.65 0.21 -9.94
N LEU A 175 -15.39 0.83 -9.02
CA LEU A 175 -16.61 0.27 -8.43
C LEU A 175 -17.63 -0.14 -9.50
N LEU A 176 -17.88 0.73 -10.48
CA LEU A 176 -18.88 0.46 -11.52
C LEU A 176 -18.50 -0.75 -12.38
N THR A 177 -17.23 -0.85 -12.78
CA THR A 177 -16.70 -2.00 -13.53
C THR A 177 -16.76 -3.27 -12.68
N MET A 178 -16.46 -3.18 -11.38
CA MET A 178 -16.57 -4.32 -10.46
C MET A 178 -18.02 -4.82 -10.32
N LEU A 179 -18.97 -3.91 -10.07
CA LEU A 179 -20.38 -4.25 -9.86
C LEU A 179 -21.02 -4.86 -11.12
N ARG A 180 -20.58 -4.45 -12.31
CA ARG A 180 -21.02 -5.03 -13.59
C ARG A 180 -20.53 -6.46 -13.80
N ASN A 181 -19.34 -6.79 -13.31
CA ASN A 181 -18.75 -8.12 -13.47
C ASN A 181 -19.28 -9.13 -12.43
N GLN A 182 -20.29 -8.76 -11.64
CA GLN A 182 -20.91 -9.67 -10.68
C GLN A 182 -21.89 -10.62 -11.36
N ARG A 183 -21.91 -11.87 -10.89
CA ARG A 183 -22.76 -12.93 -11.44
C ARG A 183 -24.26 -12.67 -11.26
N ASN A 184 -24.64 -11.98 -10.19
CA ASN A 184 -26.03 -11.68 -9.81
C ASN A 184 -26.20 -10.15 -9.63
N PRO A 185 -26.20 -9.36 -10.72
CA PRO A 185 -26.24 -7.89 -10.66
C PRO A 185 -27.56 -7.33 -10.09
N GLU A 186 -28.63 -8.11 -10.06
CA GLU A 186 -29.96 -7.73 -9.55
C GLU A 186 -30.02 -7.49 -8.05
N ASN A 187 -29.01 -7.97 -7.30
CA ASN A 187 -28.85 -7.69 -5.87
C ASN A 187 -28.18 -6.33 -5.60
N ASN A 188 -27.65 -5.68 -6.64
CA ASN A 188 -27.18 -4.31 -6.56
C ASN A 188 -28.34 -3.34 -6.84
N ILE A 189 -28.78 -2.67 -5.78
CA ILE A 189 -29.91 -1.72 -5.79
C ILE A 189 -29.75 -0.65 -6.89
N GLY A 190 -28.52 -0.21 -7.19
CA GLY A 190 -28.24 0.78 -8.23
C GLY A 190 -28.40 0.29 -9.67
N ILE A 191 -28.27 -1.01 -9.95
CA ILE A 191 -28.46 -1.59 -11.30
C ILE A 191 -29.96 -1.82 -11.56
N ARG A 192 -30.74 -2.17 -10.53
CA ARG A 192 -32.20 -2.36 -10.63
C ARG A 192 -32.93 -1.15 -11.21
N TYR A 193 -32.61 0.07 -10.75
CA TYR A 193 -33.29 1.28 -11.22
C TYR A 193 -33.05 1.54 -12.71
N ASN A 194 -31.82 1.31 -13.18
CA ASN A 194 -31.45 1.49 -14.58
C ASN A 194 -32.09 0.42 -15.50
N GLN A 195 -32.41 -0.75 -14.95
CA GLN A 195 -33.15 -1.80 -15.67
C GLN A 195 -34.68 -1.57 -15.67
N SER A 196 -35.23 -0.95 -14.62
CA SER A 196 -36.67 -0.64 -14.52
C SER A 196 -37.11 0.59 -15.32
N GLU A 197 -36.22 1.53 -15.63
CA GLU A 197 -36.54 2.65 -16.54
C GLU A 197 -36.58 2.23 -18.02
N HIS A 198 -36.12 1.02 -18.34
CA HIS A 198 -36.08 0.46 -19.68
C HIS A 198 -37.06 -0.72 -19.90
N SER A 199 -37.96 -1.00 -18.94
CA SER A 199 -39.07 -1.96 -19.06
C SER A 199 -40.41 -1.23 -19.07
#